data_AF-D0LR37-F1
#
_entry.id   AF-D0LR37-F1
#
_cell.length_a   1.000
_cell.length_b   1.000
_cell.length_c   1.000
_cell.angle_alpha   90.00
_cell.angle_beta   90.00
_cell.angle_gamma   90.00
#
_symmetry.space_group_name_H-M   'P 1'
#
loop_
_entity.id
_entity.type
_entity.pdbx_description
1 polymer ?
#
loop_
_entity_poly.entity_id
_entity_poly.type
_entity_poly.pdbx_seq_one_letter_code
_entity_poly.pdbx_strand_id
1 'polypeptide(L)'
;MRLAAIAPDPALTPERRNALLRRLRARIREFDSDALFDLLAHLGYALDQVALRSHRTRAPQPSLFQALHLADAAAGADEADGANGADEADGAVAAAVVDANIGLASCRSPLPSYILGLLDDYRFHEPLGALIDVLDHGLVRDRLLALAPERVFDAWDTATADLLRLNALATPSGLTWLFRHSFPELGVRVQRAPGERALAASAARVGHATLGASTFGSVAAVSVADLEVTLVCEESL
;
A
#
# COMPACT_ATOMS: atom_id res chain seq x y z
N MET A 1 -5.75 5.33 -13.07
CA MET A 1 -4.85 4.73 -12.07
C MET A 1 -4.76 3.26 -12.36
N ARG A 2 -3.62 2.79 -12.88
CA ARG A 2 -3.37 1.36 -13.04
C ARG A 2 -2.60 0.90 -11.81
N LEU A 3 -3.16 0.00 -11.01
CA LEU A 3 -2.32 -0.82 -10.12
C LEU A 3 -1.24 -1.46 -10.99
N ALA A 4 -0.03 -1.64 -10.44
CA ALA A 4 1.00 -2.48 -11.03
C ALA A 4 0.33 -3.81 -11.43
N ALA A 5 0.06 -3.95 -12.73
CA ALA A 5 -0.94 -4.91 -13.19
C ALA A 5 -0.34 -6.30 -13.07
N ILE A 6 -0.73 -7.04 -12.05
CA ILE A 6 -0.74 -8.49 -12.14
C ILE A 6 -1.65 -8.79 -13.33
N ALA A 7 -1.04 -9.13 -14.46
CA ALA A 7 -1.78 -9.43 -15.67
C ALA A 7 -2.79 -10.54 -15.31
N PRO A 8 -4.07 -10.40 -15.70
CA PRO A 8 -5.06 -11.45 -15.48
C PRO A 8 -4.52 -12.71 -16.15
N ASP A 9 -4.49 -13.82 -15.41
CA ASP A 9 -3.94 -15.07 -15.94
C ASP A 9 -4.84 -15.55 -17.09
N PRO A 10 -4.35 -15.56 -18.35
CA PRO A 10 -5.17 -15.94 -19.49
C PRO A 10 -5.53 -17.43 -19.49
N ALA A 11 -4.97 -18.23 -18.57
CA ALA A 11 -5.19 -19.67 -18.46
C ALA A 11 -6.16 -20.09 -17.34
N LEU A 12 -6.85 -19.15 -16.67
CA LEU A 12 -7.75 -19.49 -15.57
C LEU A 12 -9.06 -20.11 -16.11
N THR A 13 -9.20 -21.43 -16.01
CA THR A 13 -10.46 -22.09 -16.35
C THR A 13 -11.61 -21.57 -15.47
N PRO A 14 -12.85 -21.48 -15.98
CA PRO A 14 -13.99 -20.95 -15.22
C PRO A 14 -14.24 -21.75 -13.93
N GLU A 15 -14.00 -23.07 -13.95
CA GLU A 15 -14.09 -23.93 -12.78
C GLU A 15 -13.07 -23.57 -11.69
N ARG A 16 -11.82 -23.32 -12.09
CA ARG A 16 -10.74 -22.93 -11.17
C ARG A 16 -10.98 -21.54 -10.62
N ARG A 17 -11.50 -20.62 -11.44
CA ARG A 17 -11.95 -19.28 -11.01
C ARG A 17 -13.02 -19.39 -9.93
N ASN A 18 -14.06 -20.18 -10.17
CA ASN A 18 -15.17 -20.36 -9.23
C ASN A 18 -14.72 -21.08 -7.93
N ALA A 19 -13.78 -22.01 -8.02
CA ALA A 19 -13.16 -22.63 -6.84
C ALA A 19 -12.36 -21.61 -6.01
N LEU A 20 -11.61 -20.72 -6.66
CA LEU A 20 -10.87 -19.65 -5.98
C LEU A 20 -11.81 -18.61 -5.35
N LEU A 21 -12.87 -18.18 -6.05
CA LEU A 21 -13.87 -17.26 -5.50
C LEU A 21 -14.57 -17.83 -4.26
N ARG A 22 -14.91 -19.13 -4.26
CA ARG A 22 -15.46 -19.82 -3.08
C ARG A 22 -14.48 -19.81 -1.92
N ARG A 23 -13.19 -20.10 -2.17
CA ARG A 23 -12.14 -20.06 -1.14
C ARG A 23 -11.90 -18.65 -0.62
N LEU A 24 -11.94 -17.65 -1.50
CA LEU A 24 -11.80 -16.24 -1.16
C LEU A 24 -12.93 -15.79 -0.23
N ARG A 25 -14.19 -16.08 -0.57
CA ARG A 25 -15.35 -15.79 0.29
C ARG A 25 -15.20 -16.43 1.67
N ALA A 26 -14.71 -17.68 1.74
CA ALA A 26 -14.54 -18.38 3.01
C ALA A 26 -13.41 -17.81 3.89
N ARG A 27 -12.37 -17.23 3.28
CA ARG A 27 -11.16 -16.77 3.99
C ARG A 27 -10.94 -15.26 3.95
N ILE A 28 -11.91 -14.46 3.50
CA ILE A 28 -11.75 -13.02 3.30
C ILE A 28 -11.24 -12.28 4.55
N ARG A 29 -11.64 -12.75 5.74
CA ARG A 29 -11.25 -12.17 7.04
C ARG A 29 -9.76 -12.32 7.36
N GLU A 30 -9.04 -13.16 6.62
CA GLU A 30 -7.61 -13.38 6.78
C GLU A 30 -6.77 -12.52 5.83
N PHE A 31 -7.40 -11.77 4.91
CA PHE A 31 -6.70 -10.98 3.92
C PHE A 31 -6.40 -9.56 4.42
N ASP A 32 -5.18 -9.12 4.13
CA ASP A 32 -4.80 -7.70 4.12
C ASP A 32 -5.31 -7.01 2.85
N SER A 33 -5.34 -5.68 2.84
CA SER A 33 -5.83 -4.88 1.70
C SER A 33 -5.14 -5.24 0.39
N ASP A 34 -3.82 -5.31 0.44
CA ASP A 34 -2.97 -5.52 -0.73
C ASP A 34 -3.18 -6.90 -1.35
N ALA A 35 -3.17 -7.94 -0.51
CA ALA A 35 -3.37 -9.32 -0.93
C ALA A 35 -4.76 -9.54 -1.53
N LEU A 36 -5.79 -8.85 -1.02
CA LEU A 36 -7.14 -8.94 -1.57
C LEU A 36 -7.21 -8.33 -2.97
N PHE A 37 -6.67 -7.10 -3.15
CA PHE A 37 -6.71 -6.43 -4.45
C PHE A 37 -5.86 -7.16 -5.50
N ASP A 38 -4.72 -7.74 -5.11
CA ASP A 38 -3.91 -8.57 -6.01
C ASP A 38 -4.66 -9.81 -6.49
N LEU A 39 -5.35 -10.48 -5.57
CA LEU A 39 -6.13 -11.66 -5.90
C LEU A 39 -7.34 -11.31 -6.78
N LEU A 40 -8.02 -10.19 -6.50
CA LEU A 40 -9.12 -9.70 -7.33
C LEU A 40 -8.64 -9.32 -8.74
N ALA A 41 -7.50 -8.63 -8.86
CA ALA A 41 -6.88 -8.31 -10.14
C ALA A 41 -6.49 -9.57 -10.91
N HIS A 42 -5.91 -10.56 -10.24
CA HIS A 42 -5.57 -11.87 -10.83
C HIS A 42 -6.81 -12.63 -11.33
N LEU A 43 -7.96 -12.45 -10.67
CA LEU A 43 -9.25 -13.03 -11.06
C LEU A 43 -9.96 -12.23 -12.18
N GLY A 44 -9.37 -11.12 -12.62
CA GLY A 44 -9.88 -10.28 -13.70
C GLY A 44 -10.79 -9.14 -13.27
N TYR A 45 -10.94 -8.88 -11.96
CA TYR A 45 -11.65 -7.70 -11.46
C TYR A 45 -10.72 -6.50 -11.48
N ALA A 46 -11.07 -5.48 -12.26
CA ALA A 46 -10.41 -4.19 -12.18
C ALA A 46 -10.89 -3.40 -10.94
N LEU A 47 -10.07 -2.46 -10.45
CA LEU A 47 -10.35 -1.75 -9.19
C LEU A 47 -11.64 -0.91 -9.25
N ASP A 48 -11.99 -0.40 -10.43
CA ASP A 48 -13.27 0.28 -10.72
C ASP A 48 -14.48 -0.65 -10.64
N GLN A 49 -14.28 -1.95 -10.73
CA GLN A 49 -15.31 -2.99 -10.64
C GLN A 49 -15.50 -3.50 -9.20
N VAL A 50 -14.70 -2.99 -8.25
CA VAL A 50 -14.74 -3.37 -6.83
C VAL A 50 -15.35 -2.24 -6.02
N ALA A 51 -16.59 -2.42 -5.57
CA ALA A 51 -17.26 -1.52 -4.66
C ALA A 51 -16.90 -1.82 -3.20
N LEU A 52 -16.33 -0.85 -2.50
CA LEU A 52 -16.05 -0.95 -1.06
C LEU A 52 -17.22 -0.35 -0.25
N ARG A 53 -17.62 -1.02 0.83
CA ARG A 53 -18.63 -0.54 1.78
C ARG A 53 -18.14 -0.72 3.20
N SER A 54 -18.59 0.13 4.12
CA SER A 54 -18.29 -0.09 5.53
C SER A 54 -19.28 -1.08 6.16
N HIS A 55 -18.74 -2.08 6.83
CA HIS A 55 -19.50 -3.04 7.61
C HIS A 55 -19.95 -2.39 8.92
N ARG A 56 -21.26 -2.41 9.16
CA ARG A 56 -21.87 -1.90 10.39
C ARG A 56 -21.50 -2.80 11.56
N THR A 57 -20.51 -2.39 12.34
CA THR A 57 -20.09 -3.09 13.57
C THR A 57 -20.04 -2.12 14.74
N ARG A 58 -20.51 -2.58 15.91
CA ARG A 58 -20.42 -1.83 17.17
C ARG A 58 -19.19 -2.19 18.00
N ALA A 59 -18.53 -3.30 17.66
CA ALA A 59 -17.34 -3.77 18.34
C ALA A 59 -16.11 -3.75 17.41
N PRO A 60 -14.90 -3.57 17.96
CA PRO A 60 -13.66 -3.77 17.22
C PRO A 60 -13.62 -5.17 16.62
N GLN A 61 -13.27 -5.25 15.34
CA GLN A 61 -13.09 -6.51 14.62
C GLN A 61 -11.60 -6.79 14.44
N PRO A 62 -11.16 -8.05 14.53
CA PRO A 62 -9.77 -8.42 14.32
C PRO A 62 -9.36 -8.43 12.84
N SER A 63 -10.33 -8.40 11.92
CA SER A 63 -10.10 -8.44 10.47
C SER A 63 -10.46 -7.12 9.80
N LEU A 64 -9.70 -6.73 8.77
CA LEU A 64 -10.00 -5.55 7.96
C LEU A 64 -11.25 -5.74 7.10
N PHE A 65 -11.41 -6.92 6.51
CA PHE A 65 -12.58 -7.27 5.70
C PHE A 65 -13.53 -8.20 6.45
N GLN A 66 -14.81 -8.09 6.09
CA GLN A 66 -15.89 -8.88 6.67
C GLN A 66 -16.46 -9.87 5.66
N ALA A 67 -16.83 -9.40 4.47
CA ALA A 67 -17.52 -10.22 3.48
C ALA A 67 -17.24 -9.74 2.04
N LEU A 68 -17.38 -10.67 1.09
CA LEU A 68 -17.28 -10.42 -0.35
C LEU A 68 -18.55 -10.92 -1.02
N HIS A 69 -19.31 -9.99 -1.57
CA HIS A 69 -20.46 -10.26 -2.41
C HIS A 69 -20.03 -10.12 -3.87
N LEU A 70 -20.42 -11.06 -4.71
CA LEU A 70 -20.13 -10.96 -6.15
C LEU A 70 -21.48 -10.93 -6.84
N ALA A 71 -21.70 -9.95 -7.71
CA ALA A 71 -22.79 -9.99 -8.65
C ALA A 71 -22.48 -11.09 -9.67
N ASP A 72 -23.06 -12.27 -9.51
CA ASP A 72 -22.99 -13.32 -10.52
C ASP A 72 -23.74 -12.82 -11.76
N ALA A 73 -23.01 -12.62 -12.86
CA ALA A 73 -23.58 -12.29 -14.17
C ALA A 73 -24.57 -13.35 -14.71
N ALA A 74 -24.74 -14.48 -14.00
CA ALA A 74 -25.64 -15.57 -14.36
C ALA A 74 -27.06 -15.45 -13.78
N ALA A 75 -27.34 -14.51 -12.87
CA ALA A 75 -28.65 -14.39 -12.23
C ALA A 75 -29.69 -13.55 -13.01
N GLY A 76 -29.31 -12.96 -14.16
CA GLY A 76 -30.18 -12.10 -14.97
C GLY A 76 -30.73 -12.72 -16.25
N ALA A 77 -30.50 -14.02 -16.51
CA ALA A 77 -30.89 -14.65 -17.78
C ALA A 77 -32.26 -15.37 -17.75
N ASP A 78 -32.87 -15.57 -16.58
CA ASP A 78 -34.10 -16.37 -16.44
C ASP A 78 -35.40 -15.57 -16.17
N GLU A 79 -35.35 -14.23 -16.07
CA GLU A 79 -36.56 -13.39 -15.87
C GLU A 79 -36.58 -12.12 -16.75
N ALA A 80 -36.32 -12.26 -18.07
CA ALA A 80 -36.56 -11.18 -19.04
C ALA A 80 -37.31 -11.71 -20.26
N ASP A 81 -38.56 -12.11 -20.05
CA ASP A 81 -39.55 -12.24 -21.13
C ASP A 81 -40.31 -10.90 -21.25
N GLY A 82 -40.21 -10.24 -22.42
CA GLY A 82 -41.05 -9.09 -22.76
C GLY A 82 -40.36 -7.76 -23.12
N ALA A 83 -39.76 -7.71 -24.31
CA ALA A 83 -39.81 -6.61 -25.29
C ALA A 83 -39.77 -5.12 -24.84
N ASN A 84 -38.60 -4.46 -25.00
CA ASN A 84 -38.33 -3.36 -25.95
C ASN A 84 -37.10 -2.53 -25.54
N GLY A 85 -36.26 -2.19 -26.52
CA GLY A 85 -35.21 -1.17 -26.40
C GLY A 85 -33.81 -1.71 -26.66
N ALA A 86 -33.48 -1.92 -27.93
CA ALA A 86 -32.12 -2.16 -28.39
C ALA A 86 -31.38 -0.82 -28.50
N ASP A 87 -30.74 -0.39 -27.43
CA ASP A 87 -29.51 0.42 -27.37
C ASP A 87 -29.18 0.65 -25.89
N GLU A 88 -27.91 0.50 -25.51
CA GLU A 88 -27.37 0.43 -24.13
C GLU A 88 -27.38 -0.96 -23.46
N ALA A 89 -26.92 -1.98 -24.18
CA ALA A 89 -26.22 -3.10 -23.53
C ALA A 89 -24.75 -2.69 -23.26
N ASP A 90 -24.56 -1.67 -22.43
CA ASP A 90 -23.25 -1.41 -21.84
C ASP A 90 -23.00 -2.51 -20.80
N GLY A 91 -21.93 -3.27 -21.00
CA GLY A 91 -21.73 -4.57 -20.38
C GLY A 91 -21.94 -4.51 -18.87
N ALA A 92 -22.85 -5.34 -18.35
CA ALA A 92 -23.01 -5.55 -16.91
C ALA A 92 -21.73 -6.20 -16.37
N VAL A 93 -20.74 -5.36 -16.11
CA VAL A 93 -19.46 -5.71 -15.54
C VAL A 93 -19.73 -6.29 -14.15
N ALA A 94 -19.36 -7.55 -13.94
CA ALA A 94 -19.54 -8.23 -12.66
C ALA A 94 -18.89 -7.38 -11.55
N ALA A 95 -19.72 -6.72 -10.74
CA ALA A 95 -19.26 -5.89 -9.65
C ALA A 95 -19.02 -6.76 -8.41
N ALA A 96 -17.83 -6.65 -7.83
CA ALA A 96 -17.51 -7.24 -6.55
C ALA A 96 -17.77 -6.20 -5.45
N VAL A 97 -18.61 -6.51 -4.46
CA VAL A 97 -18.83 -5.65 -3.30
C VAL A 97 -18.08 -6.24 -2.10
N VAL A 98 -17.17 -5.46 -1.52
CA VAL A 98 -16.38 -5.86 -0.36
C VAL A 98 -16.81 -5.04 0.86
N ASP A 99 -17.22 -5.74 1.90
CA ASP A 99 -17.53 -5.14 3.19
C ASP A 99 -16.25 -5.05 4.03
N ALA A 100 -15.87 -3.85 4.43
CA ALA A 100 -14.70 -3.57 5.24
C ALA A 100 -15.09 -3.07 6.64
N ASN A 101 -14.38 -3.50 7.69
CA ASN A 101 -14.59 -3.06 9.07
C ASN A 101 -14.00 -1.67 9.36
N ILE A 102 -13.87 -0.84 8.32
CA ILE A 102 -13.40 0.56 8.36
C ILE A 102 -14.38 1.43 7.56
N GLY A 103 -14.39 2.73 7.83
CA GLY A 103 -15.26 3.69 7.15
C GLY A 103 -16.32 4.29 8.06
N LEU A 104 -17.32 4.93 7.45
CA LEU A 104 -18.29 5.78 8.12
C LEU A 104 -19.26 5.01 9.01
N ALA A 105 -19.57 3.75 8.74
CA ALA A 105 -20.47 2.94 9.57
C ALA A 105 -19.73 1.93 10.48
N SER A 106 -18.40 2.01 10.56
CA SER A 106 -17.57 1.14 11.40
C SER A 106 -17.65 1.49 12.90
N CYS A 107 -17.12 0.64 13.77
CA CYS A 107 -17.08 0.91 15.22
C CYS A 107 -16.19 2.09 15.60
N ARG A 108 -15.28 2.53 14.71
CA ARG A 108 -14.44 3.72 14.87
C ARG A 108 -14.90 4.83 13.93
N SER A 109 -16.20 4.92 13.72
CA SER A 109 -16.82 5.89 12.84
C SER A 109 -16.41 7.32 13.21
N PRO A 110 -16.04 8.16 12.22
CA PRO A 110 -15.90 9.60 12.41
C PRO A 110 -17.25 10.33 12.43
N LEU A 111 -18.36 9.62 12.17
CA LEU A 111 -19.69 10.23 12.15
C LEU A 111 -20.12 10.63 13.57
N PRO A 112 -20.77 11.80 13.71
CA PRO A 112 -21.46 12.16 14.93
C PRO A 112 -22.46 11.09 15.39
N SER A 113 -22.56 10.90 16.71
CA SER A 113 -23.44 9.88 17.31
C SER A 113 -24.92 10.01 16.92
N TYR A 114 -25.40 11.21 16.62
CA TYR A 114 -26.78 11.41 16.18
C TYR A 114 -27.04 10.78 14.79
N ILE A 115 -26.05 10.80 13.87
CA ILE A 115 -26.18 10.17 12.54
C ILE A 115 -26.24 8.66 12.70
N LEU A 116 -25.43 8.10 13.60
CA LEU A 116 -25.48 6.68 13.93
C LEU A 116 -26.84 6.29 14.52
N GLY A 117 -27.43 7.16 15.35
CA GLY A 117 -28.80 6.97 15.85
C GLY A 117 -29.85 6.96 14.71
N LEU A 118 -29.72 7.85 13.72
CA LEU A 118 -30.61 7.85 12.54
C LEU A 118 -30.44 6.60 11.67
N LEU A 119 -29.26 5.97 11.66
CA LEU A 119 -29.03 4.69 10.97
C LEU A 119 -29.70 3.51 11.66
N ASP A 120 -29.89 3.59 12.97
CA ASP A 120 -30.63 2.59 13.75
C ASP A 120 -32.16 2.81 13.62
N ASP A 121 -32.61 4.00 13.21
CA ASP A 121 -34.01 4.32 13.02
C ASP A 121 -34.60 3.68 11.75
N TYR A 122 -35.68 2.90 11.91
CA TYR A 122 -36.31 2.15 10.81
C TYR A 122 -36.83 3.03 9.65
N ARG A 123 -37.01 4.33 9.87
CA ARG A 123 -37.46 5.27 8.81
C ARG A 123 -36.33 5.76 7.91
N PHE A 124 -35.12 5.81 8.45
CA PHE A 124 -33.98 6.44 7.79
C PHE A 124 -32.85 5.45 7.49
N HIS A 125 -32.85 4.24 8.06
CA HIS A 125 -31.76 3.26 7.91
C HIS A 125 -31.38 2.97 6.46
N GLU A 126 -32.39 2.85 5.58
CA GLU A 126 -32.22 2.46 4.18
C GLU A 126 -31.72 3.63 3.32
N PRO A 127 -32.41 4.79 3.26
CA PRO A 127 -31.95 5.91 2.45
C PRO A 127 -30.62 6.49 2.95
N LEU A 128 -30.44 6.59 4.28
CA LEU A 128 -29.20 7.06 4.87
C LEU A 128 -28.09 6.02 4.69
N GLY A 129 -28.42 4.73 4.74
CA GLY A 129 -27.50 3.64 4.44
C GLY A 129 -26.96 3.71 3.02
N ALA A 130 -27.85 3.86 2.03
CA ALA A 130 -27.46 3.99 0.63
C ALA A 130 -26.58 5.23 0.40
N LEU A 131 -26.88 6.36 1.04
CA LEU A 131 -26.05 7.56 0.98
C LEU A 131 -24.65 7.30 1.58
N ILE A 132 -24.58 6.63 2.74
CA ILE A 132 -23.31 6.29 3.37
C ILE A 132 -22.51 5.34 2.49
N ASP A 133 -23.12 4.34 1.87
CA ASP A 133 -22.44 3.40 0.98
C ASP A 133 -21.79 4.13 -0.22
N VAL A 134 -22.46 5.14 -0.78
CA VAL A 134 -21.91 5.97 -1.87
C VAL A 134 -20.69 6.77 -1.39
N LEU A 135 -20.76 7.36 -0.19
CA LEU A 135 -19.65 8.13 0.37
C LEU A 135 -18.49 7.22 0.77
N ASP A 136 -18.79 6.06 1.38
CA ASP A 136 -17.81 5.10 1.86
C ASP A 136 -16.99 4.52 0.71
N HIS A 137 -17.60 4.28 -0.45
CA HIS A 137 -16.87 3.75 -1.59
C HIS A 137 -15.59 4.55 -1.89
N GLY A 138 -15.72 5.88 -2.04
CA GLY A 138 -14.57 6.74 -2.30
C GLY A 138 -13.63 6.86 -1.11
N LEU A 139 -14.18 7.09 0.09
CA LEU A 139 -13.37 7.33 1.28
C LEU A 139 -12.57 6.09 1.72
N VAL A 140 -13.20 4.92 1.72
CA VAL A 140 -12.55 3.65 2.07
C VAL A 140 -11.52 3.30 1.00
N ARG A 141 -11.84 3.50 -0.29
CA ARG A 141 -10.89 3.28 -1.38
C ARG A 141 -9.65 4.14 -1.23
N ASP A 142 -9.81 5.45 -1.09
CA ASP A 142 -8.68 6.38 -0.95
C ASP A 142 -7.87 6.07 0.30
N ARG A 143 -8.54 5.70 1.40
CA ARG A 143 -7.88 5.28 2.64
C ARG A 143 -7.04 4.03 2.45
N LEU A 144 -7.56 3.00 1.77
CA LEU A 144 -6.84 1.76 1.51
C LEU A 144 -5.68 1.97 0.54
N LEU A 145 -5.88 2.76 -0.51
CA LEU A 145 -4.80 3.11 -1.46
C LEU A 145 -3.70 3.95 -0.80
N ALA A 146 -4.04 4.80 0.16
CA ALA A 146 -3.06 5.58 0.91
C ALA A 146 -2.18 4.72 1.84
N LEU A 147 -2.58 3.49 2.16
CA LEU A 147 -1.74 2.57 2.94
C LEU A 147 -0.63 1.92 2.08
N ALA A 148 -0.83 1.85 0.76
CA ALA A 148 0.10 1.27 -0.20
C ALA A 148 0.31 2.22 -1.40
N PRO A 149 0.88 3.42 -1.18
CA PRO A 149 1.06 4.43 -2.23
C PRO A 149 1.91 3.94 -3.41
N GLU A 150 2.79 2.96 -3.20
CA GLU A 150 3.59 2.28 -4.21
C GLU A 150 2.77 1.66 -5.34
N ARG A 151 1.49 1.35 -5.10
CA ARG A 151 0.57 0.76 -6.09
C ARG A 151 -0.06 1.80 -7.01
N VAL A 152 -0.07 3.05 -6.58
CA VAL A 152 -0.70 4.17 -7.29
C VAL A 152 0.33 4.97 -8.07
N PHE A 153 1.56 5.01 -7.57
CA PHE A 153 2.61 5.87 -8.05
C PHE A 153 3.77 5.04 -8.63
N ASP A 154 3.84 4.96 -9.96
CA ASP A 154 4.81 4.11 -10.69
C ASP A 154 6.28 4.39 -10.32
N ALA A 155 6.61 5.63 -9.94
CA ALA A 155 7.96 6.04 -9.58
C ALA A 155 8.21 6.02 -8.06
N TRP A 156 7.46 5.22 -7.29
CA TRP A 156 7.55 5.21 -5.82
C TRP A 156 8.95 4.97 -5.30
N ASP A 157 9.70 4.03 -5.87
CA ASP A 157 11.08 3.77 -5.45
C ASP A 157 11.98 4.99 -5.67
N THR A 158 11.77 5.70 -6.78
CA THR A 158 12.54 6.92 -7.11
C THR A 158 12.13 8.07 -6.20
N ALA A 159 10.83 8.31 -6.00
CA ALA A 159 10.33 9.32 -5.08
C ALA A 159 10.75 9.06 -3.63
N THR A 160 10.74 7.79 -3.20
CA THR A 160 11.24 7.41 -1.88
C THR A 160 12.73 7.73 -1.77
N ALA A 161 13.53 7.32 -2.75
CA ALA A 161 14.96 7.64 -2.77
C ALA A 161 15.23 9.15 -2.77
N ASP A 162 14.46 9.92 -3.53
CA ASP A 162 14.59 11.37 -3.61
C ASP A 162 14.12 12.06 -2.33
N LEU A 163 13.05 11.59 -1.68
CA LEU A 163 12.63 12.07 -0.36
C LEU A 163 13.70 11.78 0.70
N LEU A 164 14.33 10.60 0.67
CA LEU A 164 15.44 10.27 1.57
C LEU A 164 16.67 11.15 1.30
N ARG A 165 16.95 11.46 0.02
CA ARG A 165 18.01 12.41 -0.37
C ARG A 165 17.71 13.83 0.09
N LEU A 166 16.46 14.30 -0.04
CA LEU A 166 16.01 15.62 0.41
C LEU A 166 16.11 15.77 1.93
N ASN A 167 15.87 14.70 2.69
CA ASN A 167 16.09 14.65 4.14
C ASN A 167 17.58 14.66 4.53
N ALA A 168 18.49 14.73 3.55
CA ALA A 168 19.93 14.86 3.74
C ALA A 168 20.50 13.83 4.72
N LEU A 169 20.14 12.54 4.56
CA LEU A 169 20.64 11.44 5.40
C LEU A 169 22.17 11.30 5.39
N ALA A 170 22.87 11.93 4.44
CA ALA A 170 24.33 12.05 4.44
C ALA A 170 24.86 13.17 5.38
N THR A 171 24.01 13.72 6.25
CA THR A 171 24.38 14.76 7.23
C THR A 171 24.20 14.24 8.66
N PRO A 172 24.98 14.76 9.63
CA PRO A 172 24.81 14.39 11.03
C PRO A 172 23.39 14.62 11.55
N SER A 173 22.74 15.72 11.14
CA SER A 173 21.37 16.05 11.53
C SER A 173 20.35 15.06 10.97
N GLY A 174 20.48 14.67 9.70
CA GLY A 174 19.62 13.68 9.07
C GLY A 174 19.73 12.30 9.73
N LEU A 175 20.97 11.83 9.99
CA LEU A 175 21.18 10.57 10.71
C LEU A 175 20.68 10.65 12.16
N THR A 176 20.91 11.76 12.86
CA THR A 176 20.40 11.93 14.23
C THR A 176 18.88 11.83 14.25
N TRP A 177 18.19 12.48 13.30
CA TRP A 177 16.73 12.37 13.17
C TRP A 177 16.30 10.93 12.89
N LEU A 178 16.93 10.25 11.93
CA LEU A 178 16.60 8.88 11.54
C LEU A 178 16.75 7.91 12.73
N PHE A 179 17.89 7.95 13.40
CA PHE A 179 18.18 7.04 14.50
C PHE A 179 17.32 7.33 15.73
N ARG A 180 16.95 8.59 16.00
CA ARG A 180 15.98 8.89 17.08
C ARG A 180 14.57 8.42 16.75
N HIS A 181 14.20 8.37 15.47
CA HIS A 181 12.90 7.84 15.06
C HIS A 181 12.86 6.31 15.21
N SER A 182 13.93 5.61 14.79
CA SER A 182 14.02 4.15 14.89
C SER A 182 14.32 3.63 16.30
N PHE A 183 15.07 4.38 17.10
CA PHE A 183 15.49 4.02 18.46
C PHE A 183 15.17 5.17 19.44
N PRO A 184 13.87 5.41 19.72
CA PRO A 184 13.47 6.54 20.57
C PRO A 184 13.99 6.43 22.01
N GLU A 185 14.31 5.22 22.47
CA GLU A 185 14.76 4.93 23.83
C GLU A 185 16.28 5.07 24.02
N LEU A 186 17.05 5.17 22.93
CA LEU A 186 18.52 5.25 23.00
C LEU A 186 19.02 6.69 22.86
N GLY A 187 20.10 7.00 23.58
CA GLY A 187 20.88 8.20 23.31
C GLY A 187 21.58 8.06 21.95
N VAL A 188 21.32 8.96 21.01
CA VAL A 188 21.94 8.93 19.67
C VAL A 188 22.98 10.05 19.57
N ARG A 189 24.24 9.70 19.28
CA ARG A 189 25.30 10.66 18.96
C ARG A 189 25.82 10.40 17.55
N VAL A 190 25.77 11.44 16.71
CA VAL A 190 26.31 11.37 15.34
C VAL A 190 27.39 12.42 15.17
N GLN A 191 28.55 12.01 14.66
CA GLN A 191 29.66 12.91 14.37
C GLN A 191 30.30 12.61 13.02
N ARG A 192 30.95 13.62 12.44
CA ARG A 192 31.81 13.41 11.27
C ARG A 192 33.14 12.85 11.74
N ALA A 193 33.56 11.73 11.18
CA ALA A 193 34.85 11.10 11.47
C ALA A 193 35.60 10.89 10.14
N PRO A 194 36.93 11.10 10.10
CA PRO A 194 37.70 10.75 8.92
C PRO A 194 37.72 9.21 8.77
N GLY A 195 37.22 8.72 7.64
CA GLY A 195 37.37 7.33 7.23
C GLY A 195 38.53 7.19 6.25
N GLU A 196 39.14 6.01 6.18
CA GLU A 196 40.12 5.69 5.14
C GLU A 196 39.50 4.72 4.13
N ARG A 197 39.60 5.05 2.84
CA ARG A 197 39.26 4.12 1.76
C ARG A 197 40.48 3.79 0.92
N ALA A 198 40.66 2.51 0.65
CA ALA A 198 41.65 2.03 -0.30
C ALA A 198 41.12 2.21 -1.73
N LEU A 199 41.84 2.97 -2.54
CA LEU A 199 41.59 3.13 -3.97
C LEU A 199 42.72 2.46 -4.76
N ALA A 200 42.34 1.72 -5.80
CA ALA A 200 43.31 1.23 -6.77
C ALA A 200 43.92 2.43 -7.51
N ALA A 201 45.24 2.51 -7.50
CA ALA A 201 45.97 3.63 -8.09
C ALA A 201 47.09 3.12 -9.00
N SER A 202 47.38 3.90 -10.04
CA SER A 202 48.45 3.57 -10.97
C SER A 202 49.80 3.72 -10.28
N ALA A 203 50.49 2.60 -10.10
CA ALA A 203 51.81 2.60 -9.51
C ALA A 203 52.79 3.42 -10.37
N ALA A 204 53.58 4.27 -9.72
CA ALA A 204 54.64 5.01 -10.39
C ALA A 204 55.63 4.04 -11.06
N ARG A 205 55.77 4.11 -12.38
CA ARG A 205 56.76 3.33 -13.15
C ARG A 205 57.97 4.19 -13.45
N VAL A 206 59.13 3.80 -12.93
CA VAL A 206 60.41 4.49 -13.19
C VAL A 206 60.76 4.37 -14.68
N GLY A 207 61.09 5.50 -15.32
CA GLY A 207 61.44 5.56 -16.76
C GLY A 207 60.29 6.01 -17.67
N HIS A 208 59.11 6.30 -17.13
CA HIS A 208 58.00 6.88 -17.89
C HIS A 208 57.47 8.13 -17.17
N ALA A 209 57.45 9.28 -17.85
CA ALA A 209 56.95 10.54 -17.30
C ALA A 209 55.50 10.75 -17.71
N THR A 210 54.56 10.34 -16.85
CA THR A 210 53.16 10.78 -16.93
C THR A 210 52.93 11.83 -15.86
N LEU A 211 52.65 13.08 -16.26
CA LEU A 211 52.28 14.15 -15.33
C LEU A 211 50.93 13.81 -14.67
N GLY A 212 50.92 13.65 -13.35
CA GLY A 212 49.73 13.34 -12.55
C GLY A 212 50.07 12.79 -11.16
N ALA A 213 49.05 12.64 -10.30
CA ALA A 213 49.20 11.99 -8.99
C ALA A 213 49.50 10.50 -9.18
N SER A 214 50.75 10.11 -8.92
CA SER A 214 51.21 8.72 -8.96
C SER A 214 51.38 8.21 -7.54
N THR A 215 51.03 6.96 -7.27
CA THR A 215 51.18 6.35 -5.94
C THR A 215 52.35 5.38 -5.95
N PHE A 216 53.08 5.30 -4.84
CA PHE A 216 54.09 4.26 -4.65
C PHE A 216 53.40 2.97 -4.19
N GLY A 217 52.92 2.18 -5.15
CA GLY A 217 52.13 0.97 -4.92
C GLY A 217 50.82 0.99 -5.71
N SER A 218 50.16 -0.18 -5.78
CA SER A 218 48.90 -0.36 -6.52
C SER A 218 47.65 0.11 -5.76
N VAL A 219 47.81 0.51 -4.49
CA VAL A 219 46.72 0.96 -3.61
C VAL A 219 47.14 2.24 -2.91
N ALA A 220 46.24 3.22 -2.88
CA ALA A 220 46.37 4.42 -2.06
C ALA A 220 45.24 4.51 -1.04
N ALA A 221 45.58 4.86 0.20
CA ALA A 221 44.61 5.24 1.21
C ALA A 221 44.22 6.71 0.99
N VAL A 222 42.92 6.97 0.84
CA VAL A 222 42.38 8.32 0.72
C VAL A 222 41.48 8.57 1.93
N SER A 223 41.70 9.71 2.60
CA SER A 223 40.82 10.17 3.67
C SER A 223 39.50 10.64 3.05
N VAL A 224 38.40 10.04 3.50
CA VAL A 224 37.04 10.38 3.08
C VAL A 224 36.29 10.87 4.31
N ALA A 225 35.46 11.90 4.16
CA ALA A 225 34.56 12.33 5.23
C ALA A 225 33.53 11.22 5.48
N ASP A 226 33.64 10.56 6.62
CA ASP A 226 32.73 9.51 7.06
C ASP A 226 31.83 10.00 8.20
N LEU A 227 30.84 9.21 8.55
CA LEU A 227 29.90 9.49 9.64
C LEU A 227 29.94 8.32 10.63
N GLU A 228 30.17 8.66 11.89
CA GLU A 228 30.14 7.72 12.99
C GLU A 228 28.84 7.93 13.78
N VAL A 229 28.10 6.85 14.01
CA VAL A 229 26.88 6.83 14.82
C VAL A 229 27.12 5.97 16.04
N THR A 230 26.99 6.56 17.23
CA THR A 230 27.09 5.87 18.52
C THR A 230 25.71 5.84 19.17
N LEU A 231 25.24 4.64 19.52
CA LEU A 231 24.03 4.43 20.29
C LEU A 231 24.40 4.16 21.74
N VAL A 232 23.81 4.93 22.65
CA VAL A 232 24.05 4.86 24.09
C VAL A 232 22.79 4.31 24.76
N CYS A 233 22.90 3.12 25.37
CA CYS A 233 21.93 2.63 26.33
C CYS A 233 22.26 3.25 27.69
N GLU A 234 21.38 4.09 28.23
CA GLU A 234 21.42 4.39 29.66
C GLU A 234 20.67 3.26 30.38
N GLU A 235 21.42 2.37 31.03
CA GLU A 235 20.84 1.39 31.94
C GLU A 235 20.39 2.15 33.20
N SER A 236 19.08 2.26 33.40
CA SER A 236 18.51 2.85 34.60
C SER A 236 18.84 1.95 35.80
N LEU A 237 19.81 2.36 36.62
CA LEU A 237 20.11 1.82 37.96
C LEU A 237 18.98 2.13 38.95
#